data_AF-A0A7H4PIS6-F1
#
_entry.id   AF-A0A7H4PIS6-F1
#
_cell.length_a   1.000
_cell.length_b   1.000
_cell.length_c   1.000
_cell.angle_alpha   90.00
_cell.angle_beta   90.00
_cell.angle_gamma   90.00
#
_symmetry.space_group_name_H-M   'P 1'
#
loop_
_entity.id
_entity.type
_entity.pdbx_description
1 polymer ?
#
loop_
_entity_poly.entity_id
_entity_poly.type
_entity_poly.pdbx_seq_one_letter_code
_entity_poly.pdbx_strand_id
1 'polypeptide(L)'
;MREAIGPSRGATVEIFAPEGEARAQKTYNSRLGILGGISIIGTTGIVTPMSEESWKRSLSLELEIKRAAGLERVVLVPGNHGERFVREQMGIDAQVVVTMSNFVGYMIEEAVRLGFRQIVLIGHPGKLIKVAAGIFHTHSHIADARMETLVAHLALLGAPLALLQLVSECDTTEAAMEHIDAYGFQHIYHHLAERICLRVMQMLRFTKTPPVCDAIMFSFDNKVLGSNRPIVEIAREMAC
;
A
#
# COMPACT_ATOMS: atom_id res chain seq x y z
N MET A 1 21.59 1.53 21.44
CA MET A 1 21.92 1.64 22.89
C MET A 1 22.81 2.84 23.18
N ARG A 2 24.03 2.96 22.60
CA ARG A 2 24.89 4.16 22.77
C ARG A 2 24.23 5.48 22.37
N GLU A 3 23.44 5.48 21.29
CA GLU A 3 22.63 6.65 20.90
C GLU A 3 21.58 7.02 21.96
N ALA A 4 20.99 6.04 22.64
CA ALA A 4 19.94 6.25 23.62
C ALA A 4 20.47 6.69 24.99
N ILE A 5 21.66 6.23 25.40
CA ILE A 5 22.22 6.51 26.73
C ILE A 5 23.35 7.56 26.72
N GLY A 6 23.84 7.95 25.54
CA GLY A 6 24.94 8.88 25.36
C GLY A 6 26.33 8.25 25.51
N PRO A 7 27.39 8.92 25.01
CA PRO A 7 28.73 8.33 24.89
C PRO A 7 29.47 8.16 26.23
N SER A 8 29.02 8.85 27.28
CA SER A 8 29.69 8.91 28.59
C SER A 8 28.99 8.09 29.69
N ARG A 9 27.98 7.29 29.33
CA ARG A 9 27.20 6.48 30.29
C ARG A 9 27.25 5.00 29.91
N GLY A 10 27.21 4.15 30.92
CA GLY A 10 27.03 2.71 30.79
C GLY A 10 25.68 2.28 31.33
N ALA A 11 25.14 1.18 30.82
CA ALA A 11 23.95 0.54 31.38
C ALA A 11 24.07 -0.99 31.24
N THR A 12 23.48 -1.71 32.20
CA THR A 12 23.27 -3.15 32.13
C THR A 12 21.88 -3.38 31.57
N VAL A 13 21.78 -4.12 30.46
CA VAL A 13 20.51 -4.39 29.78
C VAL A 13 20.30 -5.90 29.73
N GLU A 14 19.14 -6.32 30.20
CA GLU A 14 18.63 -7.68 30.04
C GLU A 14 17.63 -7.70 28.88
N ILE A 15 17.88 -8.57 27.90
CA ILE A 15 16.96 -8.81 26.78
C ILE A 15 16.36 -10.19 27.02
N PHE A 16 15.03 -10.26 27.13
CA PHE A 16 14.32 -11.51 27.35
C PHE A 16 13.08 -11.60 26.45
N ALA A 17 12.66 -12.83 26.17
CA ALA A 17 11.45 -13.14 25.41
C ALA A 17 10.44 -13.82 26.34
N PRO A 18 9.42 -13.12 26.86
CA PRO A 18 8.50 -13.64 27.88
C PRO A 18 7.82 -14.95 27.49
N GLU A 19 7.47 -15.12 26.21
CA GLU A 19 6.85 -16.34 25.67
C GLU A 19 7.86 -17.22 24.92
N GLY A 20 9.16 -16.96 25.04
CA GLY A 20 10.19 -17.58 24.22
C GLY A 20 10.19 -19.11 24.31
N GLU A 21 10.03 -19.66 25.51
CA GLU A 21 10.01 -21.11 25.71
C GLU A 21 8.78 -21.76 25.05
N ALA A 22 7.59 -21.19 25.26
CA ALA A 22 6.35 -21.68 24.65
C ALA A 22 6.39 -21.58 23.11
N ARG A 23 6.99 -20.52 22.57
CA ARG A 23 7.12 -20.31 21.11
C ARG A 23 8.16 -21.23 20.50
N ALA A 24 9.26 -21.54 21.21
CA ALA A 24 10.32 -22.43 20.73
C ALA A 24 9.84 -23.86 20.46
N GLN A 25 8.82 -24.33 21.17
CA GLN A 25 8.19 -25.62 20.91
C GLN A 25 7.58 -25.73 19.51
N LYS A 26 7.24 -24.58 18.89
CA LYS A 26 6.66 -24.48 17.56
C LYS A 26 7.69 -24.11 16.48
N THR A 27 8.98 -24.19 16.79
CA THR A 27 10.07 -23.94 15.83
C THR A 27 10.96 -25.18 15.67
N TYR A 28 11.89 -25.12 14.71
CA TYR A 28 12.89 -26.18 14.50
C TYR A 28 14.08 -26.12 15.49
N ASN A 29 14.06 -25.19 16.45
CA ASN A 29 15.18 -24.92 17.35
C ASN A 29 15.62 -26.12 18.18
N SER A 30 14.68 -26.95 18.62
CA SER A 30 14.97 -28.16 19.41
C SER A 30 15.84 -29.17 18.64
N ARG A 31 15.69 -29.26 17.32
CA ARG A 31 16.51 -30.12 16.46
C ARG A 31 17.92 -29.57 16.24
N LEU A 32 18.11 -28.27 16.48
CA LEU A 32 19.40 -27.57 16.38
C LEU A 32 20.09 -27.46 17.74
N GLY A 33 19.56 -28.11 18.79
CA GLY A 33 20.12 -28.10 20.14
C GLY A 33 19.80 -26.84 20.97
N ILE A 34 18.91 -25.97 20.48
CA ILE A 34 18.48 -24.77 21.22
C ILE A 34 17.26 -25.15 22.05
N LEU A 35 17.45 -25.23 23.36
CA LEU A 35 16.44 -25.63 24.35
C LEU A 35 16.09 -24.47 25.28
N GLY A 36 14.86 -24.44 25.79
CA GLY A 36 14.41 -23.46 26.78
C GLY A 36 14.13 -22.04 26.25
N GLY A 37 14.12 -21.81 24.93
CA GLY A 37 13.87 -20.47 24.38
C GLY A 37 13.94 -20.34 22.86
N ILE A 38 13.59 -19.15 22.35
CA ILE A 38 13.70 -18.80 20.93
C ILE A 38 15.07 -18.21 20.60
N SER A 39 15.45 -18.30 19.33
CA SER A 39 16.65 -17.66 18.79
C SER A 39 16.38 -16.18 18.50
N ILE A 40 17.19 -15.28 19.04
CA ILE A 40 17.19 -13.86 18.69
C ILE A 40 18.30 -13.65 17.65
N ILE A 41 17.93 -13.67 16.37
CA ILE A 41 18.87 -13.62 15.24
C ILE A 41 18.40 -12.62 14.18
N GLY A 42 19.36 -12.01 13.48
CA GLY A 42 19.11 -11.06 12.39
C GLY A 42 20.37 -10.27 12.09
N THR A 43 20.92 -10.41 10.89
CA THR A 43 22.16 -9.70 10.48
C THR A 43 21.88 -8.30 9.96
N THR A 44 20.72 -8.11 9.33
CA THR A 44 20.29 -6.83 8.75
C THR A 44 19.22 -6.14 9.58
N GLY A 45 18.63 -6.84 10.56
CA GLY A 45 17.42 -6.39 11.25
C GLY A 45 16.15 -6.42 10.38
N ILE A 46 16.24 -6.91 9.13
CA ILE A 46 15.11 -7.01 8.19
C ILE A 46 14.64 -8.47 8.16
N VAL A 47 13.35 -8.69 8.44
CA VAL A 47 12.74 -10.03 8.35
C VAL A 47 12.20 -10.24 6.94
N THR A 48 12.83 -11.15 6.19
CA THR A 48 12.28 -11.64 4.92
C THR A 48 11.31 -12.80 5.20
N PRO A 49 10.02 -12.66 4.89
CA PRO A 49 9.01 -13.69 5.20
C PRO A 49 9.20 -14.95 4.34
N MET A 50 9.03 -16.14 4.94
CA MET A 50 9.16 -17.43 4.26
C MET A 50 7.83 -17.91 3.63
N SER A 51 6.72 -17.19 3.85
CA SER A 51 5.38 -17.48 3.32
C SER A 51 4.60 -16.21 3.02
N GLU A 52 3.55 -16.28 2.18
CA GLU A 52 2.68 -15.15 1.89
C GLU A 52 2.00 -14.60 3.17
N GLU A 53 1.56 -15.49 4.07
CA GLU A 53 0.95 -15.10 5.35
C GLU A 53 1.95 -14.36 6.26
N SER A 54 3.20 -14.84 6.33
CA SER A 54 4.23 -14.14 7.10
C SER A 54 4.58 -12.78 6.49
N TRP A 55 4.47 -12.64 5.17
CA TRP A 55 4.62 -11.33 4.50
C TRP A 55 3.48 -10.39 4.86
N LYS A 56 2.23 -10.83 4.69
CA LYS A 56 1.04 -10.07 5.12
C LYS A 56 1.18 -9.62 6.57
N ARG A 57 1.56 -10.53 7.47
CA ARG A 57 1.78 -10.19 8.88
C ARG A 57 2.87 -9.13 9.06
N SER A 58 3.99 -9.26 8.36
CA SER A 58 5.08 -8.26 8.41
C SER A 58 4.58 -6.85 8.02
N LEU A 59 3.78 -6.75 6.95
CA LEU A 59 3.20 -5.47 6.53
C LEU A 59 2.19 -4.93 7.56
N SER A 60 1.37 -5.81 8.15
CA SER A 60 0.41 -5.41 9.20
C SER A 60 1.08 -4.88 10.48
N LEU A 61 2.29 -5.37 10.81
CA LEU A 61 3.05 -4.86 11.96
C LEU A 61 3.42 -3.39 11.79
N GLU A 62 3.70 -2.95 10.57
CA GLU A 62 3.97 -1.54 10.29
C GLU A 62 2.75 -0.68 10.62
N LEU A 63 1.54 -1.11 10.23
CA LEU A 63 0.29 -0.44 10.60
C LEU A 63 0.07 -0.41 12.12
N GLU A 64 0.36 -1.51 12.83
CA GLU A 64 0.26 -1.58 14.29
C GLU A 64 1.19 -0.55 14.95
N ILE A 65 2.42 -0.42 14.46
CA ILE A 65 3.39 0.58 14.95
C ILE A 65 2.87 1.99 14.71
N LYS A 66 2.40 2.30 13.49
CA LYS A 66 1.83 3.62 13.17
C LYS A 66 0.64 3.96 14.07
N ARG A 67 -0.25 3.00 14.28
CA ARG A 67 -1.44 3.17 15.13
C ARG A 67 -1.07 3.38 16.59
N ALA A 68 -0.09 2.63 17.10
CA ALA A 68 0.44 2.76 18.46
C ALA A 68 1.14 4.11 18.69
N ALA A 69 1.72 4.71 17.65
CA ALA A 69 2.25 6.07 17.65
C ALA A 69 1.16 7.16 17.65
N GLY A 70 -0.13 6.78 17.66
CA GLY A 70 -1.25 7.71 17.71
C GLY A 70 -1.77 8.17 16.35
N LEU A 71 -1.20 7.67 15.24
CA LEU A 71 -1.69 8.03 13.91
C LEU A 71 -3.08 7.45 13.68
N GLU A 72 -4.01 8.31 13.27
CA GLU A 72 -5.38 7.92 12.90
C GLU A 72 -5.57 7.78 11.38
N ARG A 73 -4.54 8.13 10.60
CA ARG A 73 -4.55 8.19 9.14
C ARG A 73 -3.34 7.47 8.58
N VAL A 74 -3.48 6.85 7.41
CA VAL A 74 -2.39 6.12 6.77
C VAL A 74 -2.42 6.27 5.25
N VAL A 75 -1.22 6.39 4.68
CA VAL A 75 -0.98 6.31 3.25
C VAL A 75 -0.46 4.91 2.91
N LEU A 76 -1.15 4.19 2.03
CA LEU A 76 -0.72 2.88 1.56
C LEU A 76 -0.12 2.99 0.15
N VAL A 77 1.13 2.55 0.01
CA VAL A 77 1.84 2.54 -1.28
C VAL A 77 2.25 1.12 -1.68
N PRO A 78 2.20 0.74 -2.96
CA PRO A 78 2.60 -0.61 -3.37
C PRO A 78 4.09 -0.94 -3.18
N GLY A 79 4.95 0.06 -2.93
CA GLY A 79 6.39 -0.11 -2.74
C GLY A 79 7.14 1.22 -2.83
N ASN A 80 8.47 1.13 -2.85
CA ASN A 80 9.39 2.27 -2.68
C ASN A 80 9.17 3.43 -3.66
N HIS A 81 8.70 3.17 -4.88
CA HIS A 81 8.40 4.24 -5.83
C HIS A 81 7.26 5.14 -5.32
N GLY A 82 6.22 4.55 -4.73
CA GLY A 82 5.13 5.32 -4.13
C GLY A 82 5.58 6.08 -2.89
N GLU A 83 6.41 5.47 -2.04
CA GLU A 83 6.99 6.16 -0.87
C GLU A 83 7.81 7.39 -1.29
N ARG A 84 8.65 7.23 -2.32
CA ARG A 84 9.43 8.32 -2.90
C ARG A 84 8.54 9.42 -3.45
N PHE A 85 7.50 9.07 -4.22
CA PHE A 85 6.54 10.02 -4.76
C PHE A 85 5.87 10.84 -3.66
N VAL A 86 5.43 10.18 -2.58
CA VAL A 86 4.78 10.85 -1.45
C VAL A 86 5.73 11.85 -0.79
N ARG A 87 6.97 11.43 -0.51
CA ARG A 87 7.98 12.29 0.11
C ARG A 87 8.36 13.49 -0.75
N GLU A 88 8.54 13.28 -2.05
CA GLU A 88 9.13 14.28 -2.95
C GLU A 88 8.09 15.21 -3.58
N GLN A 89 6.86 14.73 -3.78
CA GLN A 89 5.83 15.45 -4.54
C GLN A 89 4.64 15.91 -3.70
N MET A 90 4.33 15.23 -2.58
CA MET A 90 3.13 15.53 -1.80
C MET A 90 3.38 16.37 -0.55
N GLY A 91 4.64 16.50 -0.10
CA GLY A 91 4.95 17.16 1.16
C GLY A 91 4.30 16.48 2.38
N ILE A 92 3.91 15.21 2.22
CA ILE A 92 3.34 14.39 3.29
C ILE A 92 4.50 13.71 4.02
N ASP A 93 4.41 13.66 5.33
CA ASP A 93 5.42 13.02 6.16
C ASP A 93 5.51 11.51 5.89
N ALA A 94 6.73 11.01 5.69
CA ALA A 94 6.98 9.57 5.50
C ALA A 94 6.47 8.73 6.69
N GLN A 95 6.30 9.33 7.88
CA GLN A 95 5.77 8.64 9.05
C GLN A 95 4.34 8.10 8.84
N VAL A 96 3.51 8.68 7.97
CA VAL A 96 2.15 8.16 7.70
C VAL A 96 2.12 7.13 6.58
N VAL A 97 3.25 6.90 5.91
CA VAL A 97 3.36 5.97 4.78
C VAL A 97 3.64 4.55 5.28
N VAL A 98 2.95 3.58 4.68
CA VAL A 98 3.14 2.15 4.89
C VAL A 98 3.14 1.43 3.54
N THR A 99 4.07 0.49 3.35
CA THR A 99 4.10 -0.32 2.13
C THR A 99 3.05 -1.44 2.21
N MET A 100 2.21 -1.58 1.18
CA MET A 100 1.20 -2.64 1.09
C MET A 100 1.58 -3.79 0.14
N SER A 101 2.71 -3.68 -0.56
CA SER A 101 3.13 -4.64 -1.59
C SER A 101 2.02 -4.86 -2.63
N ASN A 102 1.56 -6.11 -2.82
CA ASN A 102 0.44 -6.45 -3.69
C ASN A 102 -0.86 -6.78 -2.93
N PHE A 103 -0.86 -6.71 -1.60
CA PHE A 103 -1.94 -7.20 -0.74
C PHE A 103 -2.90 -6.07 -0.33
N VAL A 104 -3.46 -5.36 -1.31
CA VAL A 104 -4.27 -4.15 -1.08
C VAL A 104 -5.46 -4.43 -0.15
N GLY A 105 -6.23 -5.48 -0.44
CA GLY A 105 -7.43 -5.82 0.34
C GLY A 105 -7.09 -6.13 1.80
N TYR A 106 -6.10 -7.00 2.01
CA TYR A 106 -5.62 -7.36 3.35
C TYR A 106 -5.16 -6.13 4.15
N MET A 107 -4.40 -5.23 3.52
CA MET A 107 -3.89 -4.04 4.22
C MET A 107 -5.01 -3.05 4.56
N ILE A 108 -6.04 -2.94 3.71
CA ILE A 108 -7.23 -2.14 4.02
C ILE A 108 -8.00 -2.77 5.19
N GLU A 109 -8.23 -4.09 5.19
CA GLU A 109 -8.90 -4.79 6.29
C GLU A 109 -8.16 -4.63 7.61
N GLU A 110 -6.82 -4.71 7.60
CA GLU A 110 -6.00 -4.47 8.78
C GLU A 110 -6.06 -3.01 9.25
N ALA A 111 -6.06 -2.04 8.34
CA ALA A 111 -6.24 -0.65 8.69
C ALA A 111 -7.62 -0.40 9.34
N VAL A 112 -8.67 -1.04 8.83
CA VAL A 112 -10.01 -1.02 9.43
C VAL A 112 -10.00 -1.66 10.83
N ARG A 113 -9.38 -2.84 10.98
CA ARG A 113 -9.26 -3.55 12.27
C ARG A 113 -8.57 -2.70 13.33
N LEU A 114 -7.57 -1.92 12.93
CA LEU A 114 -6.80 -1.02 13.80
C LEU A 114 -7.49 0.33 14.07
N GLY A 115 -8.63 0.58 13.42
CA GLY A 115 -9.42 1.80 13.62
C GLY A 115 -8.79 3.05 13.01
N PHE A 116 -8.06 2.90 11.90
CA PHE A 116 -7.71 4.07 11.08
C PHE A 116 -9.00 4.72 10.56
N ARG A 117 -9.01 6.06 10.56
CA ARG A 117 -10.16 6.88 10.13
C ARG A 117 -10.08 7.28 8.67
N GLN A 118 -8.89 7.22 8.09
CA GLN A 118 -8.64 7.53 6.70
C GLN A 118 -7.52 6.67 6.13
N ILE A 119 -7.74 6.19 4.90
CA ILE A 119 -6.77 5.44 4.11
C ILE A 119 -6.60 6.16 2.77
N VAL A 120 -5.36 6.50 2.42
CA VAL A 120 -5.03 7.07 1.11
C VAL A 120 -4.22 6.07 0.32
N LEU A 121 -4.77 5.56 -0.78
CA LEU A 121 -4.07 4.67 -1.72
C LEU A 121 -3.29 5.51 -2.73
N ILE A 122 -1.97 5.38 -2.75
CA ILE A 122 -1.12 6.15 -3.68
C ILE A 122 -0.27 5.20 -4.51
N GLY A 123 -0.37 5.27 -5.84
CA GLY A 123 0.30 4.29 -6.68
C GLY A 123 0.18 4.50 -8.18
N HIS A 124 1.04 3.80 -8.91
CA HIS A 124 1.04 3.81 -10.37
C HIS A 124 -0.24 3.17 -10.95
N PRO A 125 -0.80 3.70 -12.08
CA PRO A 125 -1.93 3.10 -12.77
C PRO A 125 -1.83 1.61 -13.02
N GLY A 126 -0.65 1.12 -13.39
CA GLY A 126 -0.40 -0.32 -13.62
C GLY A 126 -0.64 -1.24 -12.41
N LYS A 127 -0.80 -0.70 -11.20
CA LYS A 127 -1.28 -1.46 -10.04
C LYS A 127 -2.68 -1.04 -9.62
N LEU A 128 -2.90 0.27 -9.41
CA LEU A 128 -4.13 0.75 -8.79
C LEU A 128 -5.38 0.56 -9.67
N ILE A 129 -5.24 0.47 -10.99
CA ILE A 129 -6.38 0.20 -11.86
C ILE A 129 -7.06 -1.15 -11.58
N LYS A 130 -6.31 -2.13 -11.05
CA LYS A 130 -6.88 -3.42 -10.62
C LYS A 130 -7.86 -3.23 -9.48
N VAL A 131 -7.59 -2.29 -8.58
CA VAL A 131 -8.51 -1.95 -7.50
C VAL A 131 -9.78 -1.31 -8.06
N ALA A 132 -9.69 -0.47 -9.11
CA ALA A 132 -10.87 0.07 -9.81
C ALA A 132 -11.75 -1.03 -10.44
N ALA A 133 -11.14 -2.14 -10.88
CA ALA A 133 -11.84 -3.33 -11.34
C ALA A 133 -12.45 -4.18 -10.22
N GLY A 134 -12.10 -3.93 -8.95
CA GLY A 134 -12.49 -4.75 -7.80
C GLY A 134 -11.52 -5.90 -7.50
N ILE A 135 -10.32 -5.87 -8.07
CA ILE A 135 -9.24 -6.82 -7.83
C ILE A 135 -8.31 -6.24 -6.76
N PHE A 136 -8.37 -6.78 -5.56
CA PHE A 136 -7.63 -6.29 -4.38
C PHE A 136 -6.27 -6.98 -4.17
N HIS A 137 -5.79 -7.72 -5.17
CA HIS A 137 -4.45 -8.26 -5.23
C HIS A 137 -3.75 -7.80 -6.52
N THR A 138 -2.71 -6.96 -6.41
CA THR A 138 -2.19 -6.26 -7.61
C THR A 138 -1.17 -7.03 -8.43
N HIS A 139 -0.75 -8.21 -7.98
CA HIS A 139 0.21 -9.04 -8.71
C HIS A 139 -0.37 -9.55 -10.03
N SER A 140 0.33 -9.35 -11.15
CA SER A 140 -0.11 -9.71 -12.51
C SER A 140 -0.41 -11.21 -12.68
N HIS A 141 0.38 -12.08 -12.07
CA HIS A 141 0.12 -13.53 -12.14
C HIS A 141 -1.16 -13.98 -11.43
N ILE A 142 -1.73 -13.17 -10.52
CA ILE A 142 -2.97 -13.51 -9.83
C ILE A 142 -4.18 -13.04 -10.64
N ALA A 143 -4.10 -11.82 -11.16
CA ALA A 143 -5.10 -11.27 -12.05
C ALA A 143 -4.49 -10.12 -12.86
N ASP A 144 -4.83 -10.08 -14.14
CA ASP A 144 -4.63 -8.93 -14.99
C ASP A 144 -5.95 -8.55 -15.66
N ALA A 145 -6.23 -7.26 -15.68
CA ALA A 145 -7.43 -6.66 -16.26
C ALA A 145 -7.18 -5.18 -16.61
N ARG A 146 -5.92 -4.78 -16.78
CA ARG A 146 -5.52 -3.37 -16.86
C ARG A 146 -6.10 -2.71 -18.11
N MET A 147 -5.89 -3.30 -19.29
CA MET A 147 -6.36 -2.73 -20.55
C MET A 147 -7.88 -2.83 -20.66
N GLU A 148 -8.47 -3.96 -20.27
CA GLU A 148 -9.92 -4.17 -20.28
C GLU A 148 -10.63 -3.13 -19.40
N THR A 149 -10.05 -2.82 -18.23
CA THR A 149 -10.59 -1.79 -17.33
C THR A 149 -10.43 -0.38 -17.89
N LEU A 150 -9.28 -0.06 -18.52
CA LEU A 150 -9.10 1.21 -19.22
C LEU A 150 -10.12 1.35 -20.34
N VAL A 151 -10.21 0.38 -21.24
CA VAL A 151 -11.12 0.39 -22.39
C VAL A 151 -12.56 0.55 -21.93
N ALA A 152 -12.99 -0.22 -20.92
CA ALA A 152 -14.36 -0.12 -20.39
C ALA A 152 -14.66 1.29 -19.86
N HIS A 153 -13.75 1.89 -19.08
CA HIS A 153 -13.97 3.21 -18.51
C HIS A 153 -13.78 4.35 -19.52
N LEU A 154 -12.86 4.24 -20.48
CA LEU A 154 -12.73 5.15 -21.61
C LEU A 154 -14.01 5.15 -22.46
N ALA A 155 -14.57 3.97 -22.76
CA ALA A 155 -15.80 3.85 -23.51
C ALA A 155 -16.97 4.53 -22.80
N LEU A 156 -17.08 4.35 -21.48
CA LEU A 156 -18.10 5.02 -20.66
C LEU A 156 -17.92 6.55 -20.60
N LEU A 157 -16.70 7.04 -20.78
CA LEU A 157 -16.38 8.47 -20.89
C LEU A 157 -16.54 9.02 -22.32
N GLY A 158 -16.99 8.20 -23.28
CA GLY A 158 -17.23 8.63 -24.66
C GLY A 158 -15.97 8.67 -25.54
N ALA A 159 -14.92 7.93 -25.18
CA ALA A 159 -13.73 7.82 -26.02
C ALA A 159 -14.06 7.22 -27.40
N PRO A 160 -13.43 7.72 -28.48
CA PRO A 160 -13.65 7.20 -29.81
C PRO A 160 -13.10 5.77 -29.94
N LEU A 161 -13.71 4.95 -30.78
CA LEU A 161 -13.31 3.56 -31.02
C LEU A 161 -11.81 3.43 -31.36
N ALA A 162 -11.26 4.39 -32.11
CA ALA A 162 -9.85 4.41 -32.47
C ALA A 162 -8.93 4.43 -31.23
N LEU A 163 -9.25 5.25 -30.20
CA LEU A 163 -8.50 5.25 -28.94
C LEU A 163 -8.68 3.93 -28.20
N LEU A 164 -9.90 3.40 -28.14
CA LEU A 164 -10.20 2.15 -27.45
C LEU A 164 -9.37 0.97 -28.03
N GLN A 165 -9.26 0.90 -29.35
CA GLN A 165 -8.44 -0.11 -30.03
C GLN A 165 -6.95 0.07 -29.77
N LEU A 166 -6.44 1.32 -29.79
CA LEU A 166 -5.03 1.56 -29.46
C LEU A 166 -4.71 1.12 -28.02
N VAL A 167 -5.59 1.45 -27.07
CA VAL A 167 -5.41 1.06 -25.66
C VAL A 167 -5.55 -0.44 -25.46
N SER A 168 -6.46 -1.12 -26.17
CA SER A 168 -6.65 -2.58 -26.00
C SER A 168 -5.42 -3.39 -26.41
N GLU A 169 -4.65 -2.89 -27.37
CA GLU A 169 -3.44 -3.55 -27.89
C GLU A 169 -2.16 -3.21 -27.10
N CYS A 170 -2.25 -2.39 -26.05
CA CYS A 170 -1.10 -1.99 -25.25
C CYS A 170 -0.70 -3.06 -24.21
N ASP A 171 0.58 -3.43 -24.18
CA ASP A 171 1.11 -4.34 -23.14
C ASP A 171 1.24 -3.68 -21.76
N THR A 172 1.46 -2.36 -21.75
CA THR A 172 1.74 -1.60 -20.54
C THR A 172 0.81 -0.41 -20.39
N THR A 173 0.57 -0.05 -19.13
CA THR A 173 -0.26 1.11 -18.82
C THR A 173 0.39 2.42 -19.23
N GLU A 174 1.72 2.51 -19.24
CA GLU A 174 2.44 3.69 -19.74
C GLU A 174 2.26 3.89 -21.24
N ALA A 175 2.37 2.81 -22.05
CA ALA A 175 2.07 2.90 -23.49
C ALA A 175 0.62 3.34 -23.74
N ALA A 176 -0.35 2.81 -22.98
CA ALA A 176 -1.73 3.26 -23.06
C ALA A 176 -1.90 4.73 -22.65
N MET A 177 -1.14 5.20 -21.65
CA MET A 177 -1.17 6.59 -21.18
C MET A 177 -0.76 7.57 -22.27
N GLU A 178 0.24 7.25 -23.11
CA GLU A 178 0.65 8.08 -24.25
C GLU A 178 -0.51 8.29 -25.24
N HIS A 179 -1.25 7.23 -25.57
CA HIS A 179 -2.43 7.34 -26.43
C HIS A 179 -3.57 8.11 -25.77
N ILE A 180 -3.83 7.88 -24.48
CA ILE A 180 -4.86 8.60 -23.72
C ILE A 180 -4.56 10.10 -23.70
N ASP A 181 -3.29 10.49 -23.51
CA ASP A 181 -2.82 11.88 -23.52
C ASP A 181 -3.01 12.52 -24.90
N ALA A 182 -2.56 11.83 -25.96
CA ALA A 182 -2.68 12.31 -27.34
C ALA A 182 -4.13 12.56 -27.77
N TYR A 183 -5.10 11.84 -27.22
CA TYR A 183 -6.53 12.01 -27.49
C TYR A 183 -7.25 12.95 -26.50
N GLY A 184 -6.57 13.47 -25.47
CA GLY A 184 -7.16 14.39 -24.49
C GLY A 184 -8.08 13.73 -23.45
N PHE A 185 -7.89 12.44 -23.16
CA PHE A 185 -8.71 11.67 -22.21
C PHE A 185 -8.07 11.51 -20.81
N GLN A 186 -7.14 12.38 -20.43
CA GLN A 186 -6.40 12.30 -19.15
C GLN A 186 -7.32 12.37 -17.92
N HIS A 187 -8.51 12.96 -18.06
CA HIS A 187 -9.53 13.00 -17.00
C HIS A 187 -9.97 11.60 -16.54
N ILE A 188 -9.66 10.53 -17.29
CA ILE A 188 -9.87 9.16 -16.86
C ILE A 188 -9.17 8.83 -15.54
N TYR A 189 -8.01 9.41 -15.24
CA TYR A 189 -7.27 9.07 -14.01
C TYR A 189 -8.00 9.55 -12.75
N HIS A 190 -8.71 10.69 -12.82
CA HIS A 190 -9.62 11.13 -11.75
C HIS A 190 -10.79 10.17 -11.59
N HIS A 191 -11.44 9.81 -12.71
CA HIS A 191 -12.54 8.85 -12.72
C HIS A 191 -12.14 7.47 -12.15
N LEU A 192 -10.94 6.98 -12.49
CA LEU A 192 -10.42 5.74 -11.95
C LEU A 192 -10.11 5.85 -10.45
N ALA A 193 -9.59 6.98 -9.99
CA ALA A 193 -9.38 7.22 -8.57
C ALA A 193 -10.70 7.20 -7.78
N GLU A 194 -11.75 7.84 -8.28
CA GLU A 194 -13.10 7.75 -7.71
C GLU A 194 -13.61 6.30 -7.71
N ARG A 195 -13.37 5.58 -8.82
CA ARG A 195 -13.77 4.18 -8.94
C ARG A 195 -13.05 3.29 -7.93
N ILE A 196 -11.77 3.53 -7.66
CA ILE A 196 -11.01 2.83 -6.61
C ILE A 196 -11.69 3.02 -5.26
N CYS A 197 -11.98 4.27 -4.87
CA CYS A 197 -12.66 4.56 -3.60
C CYS A 197 -14.01 3.84 -3.52
N LEU A 198 -14.80 3.87 -4.61
CA LEU A 198 -16.07 3.14 -4.67
C LEU A 198 -15.89 1.63 -4.45
N ARG A 199 -14.90 1.01 -5.10
CA ARG A 199 -14.62 -0.43 -4.94
C ARG A 199 -14.20 -0.75 -3.51
N VAL A 200 -13.36 0.08 -2.89
CA VAL A 200 -12.99 -0.07 -1.48
C VAL A 200 -14.23 -0.02 -0.59
N MET A 201 -15.13 0.95 -0.81
CA MET A 201 -16.38 1.04 -0.04
C MET A 201 -17.31 -0.17 -0.27
N GLN A 202 -17.35 -0.74 -1.48
CA GLN A 202 -18.10 -1.97 -1.77
C GLN A 202 -17.52 -3.20 -1.05
N MET A 203 -16.18 -3.27 -0.91
CA MET A 203 -15.49 -4.27 -0.12
C MET A 203 -15.85 -4.14 1.36
N LEU A 204 -15.89 -2.90 1.86
CA LEU A 204 -16.17 -2.56 3.26
C LEU A 204 -17.66 -2.40 3.60
N ARG A 205 -18.58 -2.88 2.75
CA ARG A 205 -20.04 -2.65 2.89
C ARG A 205 -20.67 -3.12 4.21
N PHE A 206 -20.00 -4.01 4.95
CA PHE A 206 -20.45 -4.54 6.24
C PHE A 206 -19.68 -3.97 7.44
N THR A 207 -18.73 -3.07 7.19
CA THR A 207 -17.99 -2.36 8.23
C THR A 207 -18.88 -1.28 8.84
N LYS A 208 -19.03 -1.28 10.18
CA LYS A 208 -19.91 -0.32 10.89
C LYS A 208 -19.47 1.14 10.70
N THR A 209 -18.17 1.38 10.78
CA THR A 209 -17.55 2.71 10.67
C THR A 209 -16.39 2.63 9.68
N PRO A 210 -16.68 2.58 8.36
CA PRO A 210 -15.63 2.49 7.36
C PRO A 210 -14.79 3.80 7.37
N PRO A 211 -13.47 3.71 7.18
CA PRO A 211 -12.63 4.90 7.03
C PRO A 211 -12.99 5.67 5.76
N VAL A 212 -12.65 6.95 5.75
CA VAL A 212 -12.56 7.71 4.51
C VAL A 212 -11.50 7.04 3.62
N CYS A 213 -11.81 6.88 2.33
CA CYS A 213 -10.88 6.32 1.36
C CYS A 213 -10.60 7.34 0.26
N ASP A 214 -9.32 7.63 0.05
CA ASP A 214 -8.83 8.46 -1.04
C ASP A 214 -7.88 7.65 -1.93
N ALA A 215 -7.75 8.06 -3.18
CA ALA A 215 -6.86 7.44 -4.16
C ALA A 215 -6.14 8.53 -4.98
N ILE A 216 -4.83 8.34 -5.18
CA ILE A 216 -3.99 9.22 -6.00
C ILE A 216 -3.16 8.34 -6.94
N MET A 217 -3.19 8.67 -8.23
CA MET A 217 -2.45 8.00 -9.28
C MET A 217 -1.31 8.88 -9.79
N PHE A 218 -0.15 8.28 -10.05
CA PHE A 218 1.03 8.98 -10.56
C PHE A 218 1.75 8.15 -11.65
N SER A 219 2.48 8.80 -12.57
CA SER A 219 3.30 8.14 -13.60
C SER A 219 4.71 7.81 -13.11
N PHE A 220 5.46 6.96 -13.81
CA PHE A 220 6.85 6.67 -13.42
C PHE A 220 7.78 7.90 -13.35
N ASP A 221 7.44 8.98 -14.05
CA ASP A 221 8.14 10.28 -13.98
C ASP A 221 7.77 11.11 -12.73
N ASN A 222 7.10 10.49 -11.75
CA ASN A 222 6.59 11.13 -10.53
C ASN A 222 5.60 12.27 -10.79
N LYS A 223 4.91 12.29 -11.94
CA LYS A 223 3.85 13.27 -12.20
C LYS A 223 2.53 12.75 -11.64
N VAL A 224 1.81 13.62 -10.93
CA VAL A 224 0.40 13.37 -10.56
C VAL A 224 -0.41 13.20 -11.85
N LEU A 225 -1.20 12.14 -11.91
CA LEU A 225 -2.12 11.87 -13.03
C LEU A 225 -3.56 12.20 -12.67
N GLY A 226 -4.00 11.80 -11.47
CA GLY A 226 -5.37 12.01 -11.04
C GLY A 226 -5.61 11.58 -9.60
N SER A 227 -6.69 12.07 -9.03
CA SER A 227 -7.14 11.78 -7.66
C SER A 227 -8.66 11.87 -7.56
N ASN A 228 -9.25 11.21 -6.56
CA ASN A 228 -10.71 11.19 -6.35
C ASN A 228 -11.26 12.54 -5.84
N ARG A 229 -10.40 13.42 -5.32
CA ARG A 229 -10.71 14.79 -4.88
C ARG A 229 -9.43 15.64 -4.86
N PRO A 230 -9.49 16.96 -4.60
CA PRO A 230 -8.30 17.82 -4.63
C PRO A 230 -7.18 17.34 -3.69
N ILE A 231 -5.98 17.14 -4.24
CA ILE A 231 -4.86 16.56 -3.50
C ILE A 231 -4.40 17.45 -2.35
N VAL A 232 -4.53 18.77 -2.49
CA VAL A 232 -4.20 19.73 -1.42
C VAL A 232 -5.02 19.46 -0.16
N GLU A 233 -6.28 19.03 -0.30
CA GLU A 233 -7.14 18.68 0.84
C GLU A 233 -6.69 17.36 1.47
N ILE A 234 -6.41 16.34 0.65
CA ILE A 234 -5.91 15.04 1.10
C ILE A 234 -4.59 15.24 1.88
N ALA A 235 -3.65 15.99 1.31
CA ALA A 235 -2.33 16.24 1.92
C ALA A 235 -2.44 17.02 3.23
N ARG A 236 -3.35 18.01 3.31
CA ARG A 236 -3.60 18.76 4.55
C ARG A 236 -4.11 17.84 5.66
N GLU A 237 -5.02 16.92 5.34
CA GLU A 237 -5.54 15.96 6.32
C GLU A 237 -4.47 14.97 6.78
N MET A 238 -3.52 14.59 5.91
CA MET A 238 -2.39 13.71 6.27
C MET A 238 -1.33 14.40 7.15
N ALA A 239 -1.29 15.74 7.18
CA ALA A 239 -0.34 16.52 7.96
C ALA A 239 -0.84 16.89 9.38
N CYS A 240 -2.12 16.65 9.66
CA CYS A 240 -2.77 16.89 10.96
C CYS A 240 -2.93 15.60 11.75
#